data_AF-A0A355YN65-F1
#
_entry.id   AF-A0A355YN65-F1
#
_cell.length_a   1.000
_cell.length_b   1.000
_cell.length_c   1.000
_cell.angle_alpha   90.00
_cell.angle_beta   90.00
_cell.angle_gamma   90.00
#
_symmetry.space_group_name_H-M   'P 1'
#
loop_
_entity.id
_entity.type
_entity.pdbx_description
1 polymer ?
#
loop_
_entity_poly.entity_id
_entity_poly.type
_entity_poly.pdbx_seq_one_letter_code
_entity_poly.pdbx_strand_id
1 'polypeptide(L)'
;HIREDVKPFAGKCYIVKDGKNIELENTATGMAAVQWAISKELTQQGFTALEETIKTYLCEVHNMSVESEYIRDGIVGRTVKFMARQYRDAKTKQKQQKEKGEVALDREAMKAERIAEIQKDSEFAKWKEKDQEFYLQKVKEMMSDIPEALVVRTLQVADQRNTLNHFGFQEHPTTYDKLQKNLEKLYQEIQEIMKQENVIWEN
;
A
#
# COMPACT_ATOMS: atom_id res chain seq x y z
N HIS A 1 28.35 -12.70 10.84
CA HIS A 1 27.91 -12.16 9.54
C HIS A 1 26.42 -12.39 9.26
N ILE A 2 25.86 -13.61 9.20
CA ILE A 2 24.40 -13.79 8.96
C ILE A 2 23.51 -13.26 10.10
N ARG A 3 23.95 -13.39 11.37
CA ARG A 3 23.16 -12.94 12.53
C ARG A 3 22.92 -11.43 12.59
N GLU A 4 23.75 -10.63 11.93
CA GLU A 4 23.55 -9.18 11.89
C GLU A 4 22.53 -8.78 10.81
N ASP A 5 22.51 -9.51 9.70
CA ASP A 5 21.60 -9.27 8.58
C ASP A 5 20.14 -9.54 8.94
N VAL A 6 19.88 -10.37 9.96
CA VAL A 6 18.52 -10.68 10.43
C VAL A 6 18.06 -9.80 11.60
N LYS A 7 18.92 -8.91 12.13
CA LYS A 7 18.54 -7.98 13.21
C LYS A 7 17.26 -7.18 12.91
N PRO A 8 17.05 -6.66 11.68
CA PRO A 8 15.82 -5.93 11.36
C PRO A 8 14.53 -6.72 11.60
N PHE A 9 14.57 -8.05 11.50
CA PHE A 9 13.40 -8.92 11.63
C PHE A 9 13.00 -9.22 13.09
N ALA A 10 13.79 -8.74 14.06
CA ALA A 10 13.41 -8.83 15.48
C ALA A 10 12.39 -7.75 15.89
N GLY A 11 12.25 -6.70 15.08
CA GLY A 11 11.34 -5.60 15.35
C GLY A 11 9.88 -6.03 15.32
N LYS A 12 9.08 -5.42 16.18
CA LYS A 12 7.62 -5.58 16.20
C LYS A 12 6.96 -4.24 15.95
N CYS A 13 5.74 -4.27 15.44
CA CYS A 13 4.92 -3.08 15.43
C CYS A 13 3.45 -3.42 15.66
N TYR A 14 2.75 -2.44 16.21
CA TYR A 14 1.32 -2.51 16.44
C TYR A 14 0.69 -1.16 16.14
N ILE A 15 -0.62 -1.15 15.92
CA ILE A 15 -1.41 0.07 15.81
C ILE A 15 -2.40 0.15 16.97
N VAL A 16 -2.58 1.35 17.52
CA VAL A 16 -3.59 1.60 18.56
C VAL A 16 -4.90 2.03 17.88
N LYS A 17 -5.90 1.14 17.87
CA LYS A 17 -7.24 1.43 17.32
C LYS A 17 -8.30 1.18 18.39
N ASP A 18 -9.14 2.17 18.64
CA ASP A 18 -10.21 2.11 19.66
C ASP A 18 -9.70 1.69 21.07
N GLY A 19 -8.49 2.15 21.43
CA GLY A 19 -7.85 1.83 22.71
C GLY A 19 -7.30 0.40 22.83
N LYS A 20 -7.21 -0.34 21.72
CA LYS A 20 -6.61 -1.68 21.65
C LYS A 20 -5.40 -1.70 20.75
N ASN A 21 -4.40 -2.49 21.14
CA ASN A 21 -3.25 -2.78 20.29
C ASN A 21 -3.63 -3.89 19.30
N ILE A 22 -3.45 -3.61 18.02
CA ILE A 22 -3.54 -4.58 16.94
C ILE A 22 -2.11 -4.84 16.47
N GLU A 23 -1.60 -6.05 16.71
CA GLU A 23 -0.28 -6.48 16.26
C GLU A 23 -0.23 -6.52 14.73
N LEU A 24 0.85 -6.01 14.16
CA LEU A 24 1.08 -5.96 12.72
C LEU A 24 2.29 -6.85 12.35
N GLU A 25 2.22 -8.13 12.71
CA GLU A 25 3.35 -9.07 12.62
C GLU A 25 3.89 -9.22 11.19
N ASN A 26 3.00 -9.34 10.20
CA ASN A 26 3.40 -9.51 8.80
C ASN A 26 3.91 -8.18 8.22
N THR A 27 3.33 -7.05 8.64
CA THR A 27 3.85 -5.73 8.30
C THR A 27 5.24 -5.50 8.86
N ALA A 28 5.50 -5.87 10.12
CA ALA A 28 6.82 -5.76 10.72
C ALA A 28 7.87 -6.57 9.93
N THR A 29 7.52 -7.80 9.57
CA THR A 29 8.36 -8.66 8.72
C THR A 29 8.60 -8.04 7.34
N GLY A 30 7.56 -7.49 6.72
CA GLY A 30 7.66 -6.80 5.43
C GLY A 30 8.58 -5.58 5.48
N MET A 31 8.41 -4.72 6.49
CA MET A 31 9.25 -3.52 6.66
C MET A 31 10.70 -3.87 6.97
N ALA A 32 10.94 -4.94 7.73
CA ALA A 32 12.28 -5.49 7.94
C ALA A 32 12.90 -6.00 6.64
N ALA A 33 12.12 -6.69 5.79
CA ALA A 33 12.58 -7.14 4.48
C ALA A 33 12.95 -5.98 3.54
N VAL A 34 12.18 -4.88 3.56
CA VAL A 34 12.52 -3.66 2.80
C VAL A 34 13.80 -3.03 3.32
N GLN A 35 13.94 -2.87 4.64
CA GLN A 35 15.15 -2.33 5.26
C GLN A 35 16.38 -3.16 4.92
N TRP A 36 16.26 -4.49 4.99
CA TRP A 36 17.32 -5.40 4.60
C TRP A 36 17.67 -5.25 3.12
N ALA A 37 16.67 -5.21 2.22
CA ALA A 37 16.90 -5.01 0.80
C ALA A 37 17.61 -3.68 0.49
N ILE A 38 17.25 -2.60 1.18
CA ILE A 38 17.94 -1.30 1.10
C ILE A 38 19.42 -1.48 1.50
N SER A 39 19.69 -2.10 2.65
CA SER A 39 21.05 -2.29 3.17
C SER A 39 21.96 -3.14 2.29
N LYS A 40 21.35 -3.99 1.44
CA LYS A 40 22.05 -4.89 0.51
C LYS A 40 22.01 -4.39 -0.93
N GLU A 41 21.48 -3.19 -1.17
CA GLU A 41 21.32 -2.61 -2.51
C GLU A 41 20.49 -3.51 -3.45
N LEU A 42 19.56 -4.28 -2.89
CA LEU A 42 18.64 -5.15 -3.63
C LEU A 42 17.40 -4.37 -4.07
N THR A 43 17.59 -3.33 -4.89
CA THR A 43 16.57 -2.31 -5.19
C THR A 43 15.27 -2.89 -5.74
N GLN A 44 15.34 -3.87 -6.66
CA GLN A 44 14.13 -4.50 -7.23
C GLN A 44 13.35 -5.32 -6.19
N GLN A 45 14.06 -6.07 -5.34
CA GLN A 45 13.47 -6.82 -4.23
C GLN A 45 12.89 -5.84 -3.21
N GLY A 46 13.55 -4.71 -2.95
CA GLY A 46 13.07 -3.68 -2.03
C GLY A 46 11.76 -3.03 -2.49
N PHE A 47 11.64 -2.65 -3.77
CA PHE A 47 10.36 -2.15 -4.30
C PHE A 47 9.25 -3.19 -4.26
N THR A 48 9.57 -4.44 -4.62
CA THR A 48 8.61 -5.55 -4.55
C THR A 48 8.14 -5.77 -3.10
N ALA A 49 9.08 -5.88 -2.16
CA ALA A 49 8.78 -6.06 -0.74
C ALA A 49 7.95 -4.88 -0.19
N LEU A 50 8.26 -3.64 -0.61
CA LEU A 50 7.52 -2.47 -0.16
C LEU A 50 6.07 -2.46 -0.66
N GLU A 51 5.83 -2.82 -1.92
CA GLU A 51 4.47 -2.95 -2.47
C GLU A 51 3.66 -4.04 -1.74
N GLU A 52 4.28 -5.20 -1.49
CA GLU A 52 3.65 -6.28 -0.72
C GLU A 52 3.36 -5.88 0.73
N THR A 53 4.28 -5.13 1.35
CA THR A 53 4.15 -4.66 2.73
C THR A 53 3.00 -3.67 2.88
N ILE A 54 2.80 -2.76 1.92
CA ILE A 54 1.66 -1.84 1.95
C ILE A 54 0.34 -2.60 1.93
N LYS A 55 0.19 -3.61 1.06
CA LYS A 55 -1.04 -4.42 1.00
C LYS A 55 -1.24 -5.21 2.29
N THR A 56 -0.16 -5.74 2.85
CA THR A 56 -0.17 -6.49 4.12
C THR A 56 -0.61 -5.61 5.28
N TYR A 57 -0.03 -4.42 5.40
CA TYR A 57 -0.43 -3.40 6.35
C TYR A 57 -1.92 -3.09 6.29
N LEU A 58 -2.43 -2.82 5.08
CA LEU A 58 -3.85 -2.53 4.88
C LEU A 58 -4.75 -3.72 5.24
N CYS A 59 -4.29 -4.96 5.04
CA CYS A 59 -5.04 -6.12 5.51
C CYS A 59 -5.09 -6.15 7.04
N GLU A 60 -3.95 -6.03 7.72
CA GLU A 60 -3.85 -6.13 9.18
C GLU A 60 -4.63 -5.02 9.91
N VAL A 61 -4.48 -3.76 9.50
CA VAL A 61 -5.18 -2.63 10.15
C VAL A 61 -6.70 -2.65 9.98
N HIS A 62 -7.19 -3.35 8.96
CA HIS A 62 -8.63 -3.53 8.71
C HIS A 62 -9.13 -4.91 9.11
N ASN A 63 -8.30 -5.74 9.75
CA ASN A 63 -8.63 -7.09 10.19
C ASN A 63 -9.15 -7.98 9.03
N MET A 64 -8.48 -7.88 7.88
CA MET A 64 -8.70 -8.72 6.70
C MET A 64 -7.60 -9.79 6.60
N SER A 65 -7.93 -10.95 6.04
CA SER A 65 -6.97 -12.05 5.91
C SER A 65 -5.80 -11.69 4.98
N VAL A 66 -4.57 -11.80 5.51
CA VAL A 66 -3.31 -11.67 4.74
C VAL A 66 -2.97 -12.93 3.93
N GLU A 67 -3.49 -14.09 4.34
CA GLU A 67 -3.19 -15.39 3.74
C GLU A 67 -3.97 -15.63 2.45
N SER A 68 -5.15 -15.02 2.34
CA SER A 68 -5.98 -15.14 1.15
C SER A 68 -5.49 -14.19 0.06
N GLU A 69 -4.91 -14.76 -1.00
CA GLU A 69 -4.51 -14.01 -2.20
C GLU A 69 -5.69 -13.23 -2.81
N TYR A 70 -6.88 -13.82 -2.83
CA TYR A 70 -8.07 -13.13 -3.34
C TYR A 70 -8.42 -11.89 -2.50
N ILE A 71 -8.28 -11.95 -1.18
CA ILE A 71 -8.52 -10.79 -0.31
C ILE A 71 -7.39 -9.77 -0.50
N ARG A 72 -6.13 -10.18 -0.32
CA ARG A 72 -4.97 -9.29 -0.37
C ARG A 72 -4.80 -8.62 -1.74
N ASP A 73 -4.91 -9.36 -2.83
CA ASP A 73 -4.66 -8.86 -4.18
C ASP A 73 -5.95 -8.50 -4.92
N GLY A 74 -6.97 -9.35 -4.83
CA GLY A 74 -8.25 -9.17 -5.51
C GLY A 74 -9.15 -8.10 -4.89
N ILE A 75 -9.13 -7.93 -3.56
CA ILE A 75 -9.93 -6.92 -2.87
C ILE A 75 -9.05 -5.72 -2.50
N VAL A 76 -8.07 -5.90 -1.61
CA VAL A 76 -7.25 -4.81 -1.06
C VAL A 76 -6.39 -4.17 -2.14
N GLY A 77 -5.56 -4.97 -2.82
CA GLY A 77 -4.69 -4.50 -3.89
C GLY A 77 -5.45 -3.79 -5.02
N ARG A 78 -6.56 -4.37 -5.51
CA ARG A 78 -7.41 -3.71 -6.52
C ARG A 78 -8.05 -2.43 -6.02
N THR A 79 -8.44 -2.35 -4.74
CA THR A 79 -9.05 -1.13 -4.18
C THR A 79 -8.04 0.00 -4.07
N VAL A 80 -6.82 -0.27 -3.60
CA VAL A 80 -5.77 0.76 -3.56
C VAL A 80 -5.41 1.21 -4.97
N LYS A 81 -5.29 0.29 -5.93
CA LYS A 81 -5.08 0.61 -7.36
C LYS A 81 -6.22 1.45 -7.94
N PHE A 82 -7.46 1.16 -7.57
CA PHE A 82 -8.62 1.97 -7.96
C PHE A 82 -8.52 3.39 -7.40
N MET A 83 -8.28 3.55 -6.09
CA MET A 83 -8.11 4.87 -5.47
C MET A 83 -6.98 5.67 -6.12
N ALA A 84 -5.85 5.00 -6.32
CA ALA A 84 -4.69 5.54 -7.00
C ALA A 84 -5.00 6.06 -8.41
N ARG A 85 -5.75 5.29 -9.22
CA ARG A 85 -6.17 5.73 -10.55
C ARG A 85 -7.04 6.99 -10.47
N GLN A 86 -8.01 7.04 -9.56
CA GLN A 86 -8.86 8.21 -9.37
C GLN A 86 -8.04 9.46 -9.01
N TYR A 87 -7.06 9.32 -8.12
CA TYR A 87 -6.10 10.39 -7.79
C TYR A 87 -5.30 10.87 -9.01
N ARG A 88 -4.77 9.94 -9.81
CA ARG A 88 -4.00 10.25 -11.02
C ARG A 88 -4.85 10.99 -12.06
N ASP A 89 -6.07 10.54 -12.29
CA ASP A 89 -7.00 11.12 -13.26
C ASP A 89 -7.42 12.53 -12.83
N ALA A 90 -7.74 12.72 -11.55
CA ALA A 90 -8.11 14.02 -11.00
C ALA A 90 -6.95 15.02 -11.05
N LYS A 91 -5.72 14.59 -10.71
CA LYS A 91 -4.51 15.43 -10.85
C LYS A 91 -4.23 15.83 -12.29
N THR A 92 -4.48 14.92 -13.25
CA THR A 92 -4.32 15.21 -14.68
C THR A 92 -5.31 16.27 -15.14
N LYS A 93 -6.58 16.17 -14.73
CA LYS A 93 -7.61 17.18 -15.02
C LYS A 93 -7.27 18.55 -14.41
N GLN A 94 -6.85 18.58 -13.14
CA GLN A 94 -6.44 19.81 -12.47
C GLN A 94 -5.31 20.53 -13.22
N LYS A 95 -4.28 19.79 -13.67
CA LYS A 95 -3.16 20.33 -14.47
C LYS A 95 -3.64 20.94 -15.79
N GLN A 96 -4.58 20.29 -16.47
CA GLN A 96 -5.15 20.80 -17.73
C GLN A 96 -5.96 22.09 -17.51
N GLN A 97 -6.64 22.19 -16.37
CA GLN A 97 -7.49 23.34 -16.01
C GLN A 97 -6.72 24.48 -15.33
N LYS A 98 -5.40 24.31 -15.07
CA LYS A 98 -4.53 25.28 -14.37
C LYS A 98 -5.02 25.68 -12.98
N GLU A 99 -5.79 24.82 -12.33
CA GLU A 99 -6.28 25.03 -10.98
C GLU A 99 -5.14 24.85 -9.96
N LYS A 100 -5.15 25.66 -8.91
CA LYS A 100 -4.18 25.59 -7.81
C LYS A 100 -4.89 25.08 -6.56
N GLY A 101 -4.29 24.11 -5.88
CA GLY A 101 -4.83 23.56 -4.63
C GLY A 101 -4.66 22.04 -4.54
N GLU A 102 -5.14 21.46 -3.45
CA GLU A 102 -5.21 20.01 -3.28
C GLU A 102 -6.32 19.40 -4.14
N VAL A 103 -6.13 18.16 -4.57
CA VAL A 103 -7.13 17.43 -5.37
C VAL A 103 -8.18 16.89 -4.40
N ALA A 104 -9.35 17.53 -4.36
CA ALA A 104 -10.48 17.00 -3.61
C ALA A 104 -11.12 15.83 -4.37
N LEU A 105 -11.00 14.61 -3.83
CA LEU A 105 -11.73 13.45 -4.35
C LEU A 105 -13.07 13.27 -3.62
N ASP A 106 -14.10 12.90 -4.38
CA ASP A 106 -15.37 12.44 -3.81
C ASP A 106 -15.22 10.99 -3.33
N ARG A 107 -14.85 10.84 -2.05
CA ARG A 107 -14.67 9.52 -1.43
C ARG A 107 -15.96 8.70 -1.40
N GLU A 108 -17.14 9.32 -1.32
CA GLU A 108 -18.41 8.58 -1.27
C GLU A 108 -18.77 8.01 -2.64
N ALA A 109 -18.62 8.80 -3.71
CA ALA A 109 -18.80 8.31 -5.08
C ALA A 109 -17.82 7.18 -5.41
N MET A 110 -16.55 7.34 -5.02
CA MET A 110 -15.53 6.30 -5.19
C MET A 110 -15.86 5.00 -4.46
N LYS A 111 -16.34 5.08 -3.21
CA LYS A 111 -16.80 3.90 -2.46
C LYS A 111 -17.94 3.21 -3.19
N ALA A 112 -18.96 3.95 -3.62
CA ALA A 112 -20.10 3.37 -4.32
C ALA A 112 -19.68 2.65 -5.61
N GLU A 113 -18.81 3.27 -6.41
CA GLU A 113 -18.25 2.67 -7.63
C GLU A 113 -17.49 1.38 -7.32
N ARG A 114 -16.58 1.43 -6.33
CA ARG A 114 -15.75 0.25 -6.00
C ARG A 114 -16.57 -0.91 -5.45
N ILE A 115 -17.58 -0.63 -4.62
CA ILE A 115 -18.49 -1.65 -4.09
C ILE A 115 -19.28 -2.30 -5.23
N ALA A 116 -19.79 -1.50 -6.17
CA ALA A 116 -20.50 -2.02 -7.33
C ALA A 116 -19.60 -2.90 -8.24
N GLU A 117 -18.31 -2.60 -8.35
CA GLU A 117 -17.35 -3.46 -9.06
C GLU A 117 -17.13 -4.79 -8.35
N ILE A 118 -16.95 -4.79 -7.02
CA ILE A 118 -16.73 -6.01 -6.23
C ILE A 118 -17.96 -6.92 -6.29
N GLN A 119 -19.17 -6.36 -6.19
CA GLN A 119 -20.41 -7.12 -6.26
C GLN A 119 -20.65 -7.80 -7.62
N LYS A 120 -19.98 -7.33 -8.69
CA LYS A 120 -20.02 -7.95 -10.03
C LYS A 120 -18.96 -9.04 -10.21
N ASP A 121 -18.01 -9.17 -9.29
CA ASP A 121 -16.95 -10.18 -9.38
C ASP A 121 -17.54 -11.57 -9.12
N SER A 122 -17.35 -12.48 -10.07
CA SER A 122 -17.96 -13.81 -10.02
C SER A 122 -17.39 -14.70 -8.92
N GLU A 123 -16.16 -14.46 -8.46
CA GLU A 123 -15.60 -15.18 -7.31
C GLU A 123 -16.21 -14.65 -6.01
N PHE A 124 -16.41 -13.33 -5.90
CA PHE A 124 -17.06 -12.72 -4.73
C PHE A 124 -18.50 -13.19 -4.57
N ALA A 125 -19.24 -13.30 -5.66
CA ALA A 125 -20.64 -13.72 -5.67
C ALA A 125 -20.85 -15.14 -5.12
N LYS A 126 -19.81 -15.99 -5.08
CA LYS A 126 -19.87 -17.35 -4.51
C LYS A 126 -19.84 -17.38 -2.99
N TRP A 127 -19.46 -16.27 -2.35
CA TRP A 127 -19.29 -16.22 -0.90
C TRP A 127 -20.63 -16.18 -0.19
N LYS A 128 -20.64 -16.59 1.08
CA LYS A 128 -21.84 -16.47 1.92
C LYS A 128 -22.15 -14.99 2.12
N GLU A 129 -23.43 -14.66 2.17
CA GLU A 129 -23.92 -13.28 2.34
C GLU A 129 -23.24 -12.56 3.51
N LYS A 130 -23.15 -13.21 4.68
CA LYS A 130 -22.46 -12.65 5.85
C LYS A 130 -20.98 -12.28 5.60
N ASP A 131 -20.29 -13.06 4.77
CA ASP A 131 -18.87 -12.84 4.46
C ASP A 131 -18.78 -11.70 3.44
N GLN A 132 -19.69 -11.65 2.47
CA GLN A 132 -19.78 -10.53 1.53
C GLN A 132 -20.02 -9.21 2.28
N GLU A 133 -21.03 -9.16 3.15
CA GLU A 133 -21.35 -7.97 3.96
C GLU A 133 -20.15 -7.50 4.77
N PHE A 134 -19.46 -8.43 5.46
CA PHE A 134 -18.25 -8.14 6.22
C PHE A 134 -17.18 -7.48 5.34
N TYR A 135 -16.83 -8.08 4.19
CA TYR A 135 -15.76 -7.54 3.34
C TYR A 135 -16.14 -6.25 2.64
N LEU A 136 -17.39 -6.08 2.22
CA LEU A 136 -17.86 -4.80 1.67
C LEU A 136 -17.79 -3.69 2.73
N GLN A 137 -18.11 -4.00 3.98
CA GLN A 137 -17.96 -3.06 5.09
C GLN A 137 -16.49 -2.72 5.34
N LYS A 138 -15.58 -3.70 5.32
CA LYS A 138 -14.13 -3.47 5.43
C LYS A 138 -13.57 -2.63 4.30
N VAL A 139 -14.02 -2.82 3.06
CA VAL A 139 -13.63 -1.98 1.94
C VAL A 139 -14.08 -0.53 2.13
N LYS A 140 -15.31 -0.30 2.63
CA LYS A 140 -15.80 1.06 2.93
C LYS A 140 -14.97 1.73 4.02
N GLU A 141 -14.68 1.02 5.12
CA GLU A 141 -13.80 1.49 6.19
C GLU A 141 -12.43 1.84 5.64
N MET A 142 -11.81 0.93 4.88
CA MET A 142 -10.51 1.14 4.26
C MET A 142 -10.47 2.36 3.35
N MET A 143 -11.45 2.55 2.46
CA MET A 143 -11.49 3.74 1.59
C MET A 143 -11.78 5.04 2.35
N SER A 144 -12.31 4.96 3.58
CA SER A 144 -12.52 6.11 4.47
C SER A 144 -11.25 6.46 5.23
N ASP A 145 -10.55 5.44 5.70
CA ASP A 145 -9.43 5.57 6.63
C ASP A 145 -8.11 5.82 5.91
N ILE A 146 -7.89 5.22 4.72
CA ILE A 146 -6.59 5.33 4.03
C ILE A 146 -6.24 6.82 3.77
N PRO A 147 -5.07 7.27 4.25
CA PRO A 147 -4.57 8.61 3.93
C PRO A 147 -4.23 8.72 2.46
N GLU A 148 -4.57 9.87 1.86
CA GLU A 148 -4.21 10.19 0.48
C GLU A 148 -2.70 10.03 0.22
N ALA A 149 -1.89 10.47 1.17
CA ALA A 149 -0.44 10.37 1.09
C ALA A 149 0.03 8.92 0.88
N LEU A 150 -0.60 7.94 1.54
CA LEU A 150 -0.28 6.52 1.38
C LEU A 150 -0.64 6.01 -0.01
N VAL A 151 -1.80 6.40 -0.54
CA VAL A 151 -2.22 6.04 -1.91
C VAL A 151 -1.23 6.57 -2.93
N VAL A 152 -0.81 7.83 -2.79
CA VAL A 152 0.17 8.46 -3.67
C VAL A 152 1.53 7.76 -3.58
N ARG A 153 1.98 7.35 -2.38
CA ARG A 153 3.24 6.61 -2.25
C ARG A 153 3.16 5.21 -2.82
N THR A 154 2.03 4.52 -2.65
CA THR A 154 1.80 3.20 -3.26
C THR A 154 1.93 3.26 -4.77
N LEU A 155 1.39 4.30 -5.41
CA LEU A 155 1.56 4.53 -6.84
C LEU A 155 3.01 4.69 -7.25
N GLN A 156 3.76 5.51 -6.52
CA GLN A 156 5.17 5.76 -6.82
C GLN A 156 5.99 4.48 -6.69
N VAL A 157 5.74 3.66 -5.66
CA VAL A 157 6.36 2.33 -5.50
C VAL A 157 6.07 1.45 -6.71
N ALA A 158 4.80 1.33 -7.12
CA ALA A 158 4.41 0.51 -8.27
C ALA A 158 5.03 1.00 -9.59
N ASP A 159 5.06 2.32 -9.83
CA ASP A 159 5.64 2.92 -11.03
C ASP A 159 7.18 2.69 -11.10
N GLN A 160 7.88 2.78 -9.96
CA GLN A 160 9.32 2.49 -9.88
C GLN A 160 9.62 0.99 -10.07
N ARG A 161 8.81 0.10 -9.47
CA ARG A 161 8.92 -1.35 -9.71
C ARG A 161 8.71 -1.68 -11.20
N ASN A 162 7.70 -1.08 -11.83
CA ASN A 162 7.43 -1.28 -13.26
C ASN A 162 8.59 -0.77 -14.13
N THR A 163 9.20 0.36 -13.77
CA THR A 163 10.40 0.88 -14.43
C THR A 163 11.55 -0.13 -14.42
N LEU A 164 11.80 -0.77 -13.27
CA LEU A 164 12.80 -1.84 -13.13
C LEU A 164 12.44 -3.10 -13.92
N ASN A 165 11.16 -3.50 -13.93
CA ASN A 165 10.69 -4.66 -14.70
C ASN A 165 10.83 -4.45 -16.21
N HIS A 166 10.76 -3.19 -16.67
CA HIS A 166 11.07 -2.81 -18.04
C HIS A 166 12.56 -2.53 -18.27
N PHE A 167 13.45 -2.90 -17.35
CA PHE A 167 14.91 -2.69 -17.44
C PHE A 167 15.33 -1.27 -17.82
N GLY A 168 14.54 -0.26 -17.45
CA GLY A 168 14.81 1.13 -17.81
C GLY A 168 14.56 1.50 -19.29
N PHE A 169 13.89 0.66 -20.08
CA PHE A 169 13.44 1.00 -21.45
C PHE A 169 12.32 2.05 -21.42
N GLN A 170 12.72 3.31 -21.21
CA GLN A 170 11.84 4.48 -21.20
C GLN A 170 12.59 5.67 -21.80
N GLU A 171 11.85 6.65 -22.31
CA GLU A 171 12.39 7.82 -23.04
C GLU A 171 13.49 8.56 -22.26
N HIS A 172 13.41 8.53 -20.93
CA HIS A 172 14.43 9.01 -20.01
C HIS A 172 14.76 7.93 -18.96
N PRO A 173 15.79 7.10 -19.19
CA PRO A 173 16.15 6.02 -18.27
C PRO A 173 16.56 6.58 -16.90
N THR A 174 15.96 6.02 -15.85
CA THR A 174 16.33 6.35 -14.47
C THR A 174 17.58 5.57 -14.09
N THR A 175 18.58 6.24 -13.53
CA THR A 175 19.82 5.58 -13.07
C THR A 175 19.55 4.69 -11.86
N TYR A 176 20.37 3.64 -11.70
CA TYR A 176 20.28 2.75 -10.56
C TYR A 176 20.39 3.49 -9.22
N ASP A 177 21.37 4.39 -9.06
CA ASP A 177 21.52 5.22 -7.85
C ASP A 177 20.26 6.03 -7.52
N LYS A 178 19.56 6.50 -8.56
CA LYS A 178 18.32 7.25 -8.38
C LYS A 178 17.17 6.32 -7.97
N LEU A 179 17.11 5.10 -8.49
CA LEU A 179 16.14 4.09 -8.05
C LEU A 179 16.36 3.69 -6.60
N GLN A 180 17.62 3.46 -6.19
CA GLN A 180 17.96 3.14 -4.81
C GLN A 180 17.59 4.28 -3.85
N LYS A 181 17.94 5.53 -4.18
CA LYS A 181 17.54 6.71 -3.40
C LYS A 181 16.02 6.89 -3.34
N ASN A 182 15.30 6.58 -4.42
CA ASN A 182 13.85 6.63 -4.44
C ASN A 182 13.23 5.57 -3.53
N LEU A 183 13.78 4.35 -3.50
CA LEU A 183 13.35 3.29 -2.60
C LEU A 183 13.52 3.72 -1.14
N GLU A 184 14.70 4.21 -0.77
CA GLU A 184 14.99 4.70 0.59
C GLU A 184 14.03 5.82 1.00
N LYS A 185 13.82 6.79 0.10
CA LYS A 185 12.88 7.89 0.34
C LYS A 185 11.45 7.39 0.54
N LEU A 186 10.95 6.54 -0.35
CA LEU A 186 9.58 6.03 -0.27
C LEU A 186 9.36 5.17 0.98
N TYR A 187 10.35 4.36 1.35
CA TYR A 187 10.33 3.60 2.60
C TYR A 187 10.17 4.52 3.81
N GLN A 188 11.00 5.58 3.92
CA GLN A 188 10.93 6.55 5.01
C GLN A 188 9.60 7.31 5.04
N GLU A 189 9.11 7.76 3.88
CA GLU A 189 7.84 8.48 3.78
C GLU A 189 6.66 7.58 4.20
N ILE A 190 6.66 6.30 3.83
CA ILE A 190 5.63 5.34 4.25
C ILE A 190 5.71 5.06 5.75
N GLN A 191 6.91 4.91 6.32
CA GLN A 191 7.08 4.78 7.77
C GLN A 191 6.51 5.98 8.51
N GLU A 192 6.74 7.19 8.00
CA GLU A 192 6.24 8.41 8.62
C GLU A 192 4.71 8.49 8.55
N ILE A 193 4.11 8.12 7.41
CA ILE A 193 2.66 8.01 7.29
C ILE A 193 2.10 6.98 8.29
N MET A 194 2.72 5.80 8.40
CA MET A 194 2.30 4.78 9.38
C MET A 194 2.35 5.31 10.82
N LYS A 195 3.40 6.06 11.19
CA LYS A 195 3.49 6.70 12.52
C LYS A 195 2.37 7.72 12.76
N GLN A 196 2.04 8.52 11.76
CA GLN A 196 0.92 9.48 11.82
C GLN A 196 -0.42 8.77 12.03
N GLU A 197 -0.55 7.55 11.49
CA GLU A 197 -1.67 6.65 11.70
C GLU A 197 -1.59 5.84 13.02
N ASN A 198 -0.74 6.27 13.97
CA ASN A 198 -0.54 5.64 15.28
C ASN A 198 0.07 4.23 15.26
N VAL A 199 0.83 3.88 14.21
CA VAL A 199 1.68 2.69 14.23
C VAL A 199 2.90 2.95 15.10
N ILE A 200 3.11 2.09 16.09
CA ILE A 200 4.22 2.14 17.04
C ILE A 200 5.19 1.01 16.71
N TRP A 201 6.48 1.34 16.67
CA TRP A 201 7.58 0.41 16.39
C TRP A 201 8.34 0.10 17.68
N GLU A 202 8.49 -1.19 17.98
CA GLU A 202 9.32 -1.70 19.07
C GLU A 202 10.55 -2.37 18.47
N ASN A 203 11.73 -1.81 18.75
CA ASN A 203 13.03 -2.33 18.31
C ASN A 203 13.80 -2.93 19.48
#